data_AF-R4SXF2-F1
#
_entry.id   AF-R4SXF2-F1
#
_cell.length_a   1.000
_cell.length_b   1.000
_cell.length_c   1.000
_cell.angle_alpha   90.00
_cell.angle_beta   90.00
_cell.angle_gamma   90.00
#
_symmetry.space_group_name_H-M   'P 1'
#
loop_
_entity.id
_entity.type
_entity.pdbx_description
1 polymer ?
#
loop_
_entity_poly.entity_id
_entity_poly.type
_entity_poly.pdbx_seq_one_letter_code
_entity_poly.pdbx_strand_id
1 'polypeptide(L)'
;MERRSEGENMSEQPGRTEAAEASGARLLLLLDPEFTLSEEQDHLPPQVILGAWVVDEEGEPSRFHPNPEYRPSTPGSPLDPVDAVLRALADGQDVADQFSVVLRDTVLGIATDDEGVAVIKPAPDGVPSVQVTTSYGHRERVGTGVRWLDVTVEELAAALPRQGVDVLLNPGSPASMRVLADAIRAAAQDA
;
A
#
# COMPACT_ATOMS: atom_id res chain seq x y z
N MET A 1 -16.46 -70.22 11.12
CA MET A 1 -16.40 -69.11 12.08
C MET A 1 -16.02 -67.87 11.27
N GLU A 2 -17.04 -67.18 10.77
CA GLU A 2 -17.32 -65.74 11.04
C GLU A 2 -16.42 -64.81 10.20
N ARG A 3 -16.89 -64.40 9.01
CA ARG A 3 -17.57 -63.11 8.70
C ARG A 3 -16.79 -61.87 9.21
N ARG A 4 -16.34 -61.00 8.29
CA ARG A 4 -17.02 -59.74 7.93
C ARG A 4 -16.32 -59.05 6.73
N SER A 5 -17.18 -58.36 6.00
CA SER A 5 -17.05 -57.52 4.81
C SER A 5 -16.65 -56.08 5.14
N GLU A 6 -16.60 -55.24 4.09
CA GLU A 6 -16.50 -53.76 4.05
C GLU A 6 -15.05 -53.25 4.00
N GLY A 7 -14.66 -52.31 3.14
CA GLY A 7 -15.38 -51.46 2.19
C GLY A 7 -14.36 -50.44 1.67
N GLU A 8 -14.59 -49.93 0.46
CA GLU A 8 -13.84 -48.83 -0.16
C GLU A 8 -13.69 -47.63 0.80
N ASN A 9 -12.52 -47.00 0.85
CA ASN A 9 -12.45 -45.55 0.70
C ASN A 9 -11.05 -45.04 0.33
N MET A 10 -10.95 -44.59 -0.93
CA MET A 10 -10.33 -43.35 -1.38
C MET A 10 -9.56 -42.54 -0.31
N SER A 11 -8.27 -42.35 -0.56
CA SER A 11 -7.54 -41.16 -0.11
C SER A 11 -6.51 -40.82 -1.17
N GLU A 12 -7.00 -40.33 -2.32
CA GLU A 12 -6.32 -39.23 -2.98
C GLU A 12 -6.14 -38.12 -1.94
N GLN A 13 -4.89 -37.83 -1.58
CA GLN A 13 -4.55 -36.48 -1.15
C GLN A 13 -3.78 -35.83 -2.31
N PRO A 14 -4.44 -34.92 -3.06
CA PRO A 14 -3.75 -34.06 -3.99
C PRO A 14 -3.13 -32.88 -3.23
N GLY A 15 -2.01 -32.38 -3.76
CA GLY A 15 -1.61 -30.99 -3.59
C GLY A 15 -0.99 -30.62 -2.25
N ARG A 16 0.24 -31.09 -2.00
CA ARG A 16 1.23 -30.14 -1.49
C ARG A 16 1.91 -29.58 -2.72
N THR A 17 1.48 -28.40 -3.13
CA THR A 17 2.17 -27.58 -4.13
C THR A 17 3.61 -27.38 -3.64
N GLU A 18 4.50 -28.26 -4.08
CA GLU A 18 5.92 -27.99 -4.28
C GLU A 18 6.02 -26.90 -5.35
N ALA A 19 5.73 -25.66 -4.98
CA ALA A 19 6.01 -24.48 -5.80
C ALA A 19 6.21 -23.25 -4.91
N ALA A 20 6.96 -23.40 -3.82
CA ALA A 20 7.52 -22.27 -3.07
C ALA A 20 8.94 -22.54 -2.56
N GLU A 21 9.60 -23.60 -3.03
CA GLU A 21 11.03 -23.84 -2.79
C GLU A 21 11.79 -23.80 -4.12
N ALA A 22 11.85 -22.60 -4.71
CA ALA A 22 12.88 -22.19 -5.67
C ALA A 22 12.60 -20.74 -6.12
N SER A 23 12.97 -19.79 -5.27
CA SER A 23 13.42 -18.49 -5.75
C SER A 23 14.37 -17.98 -4.69
N GLY A 24 15.59 -17.57 -5.06
CA GLY A 24 16.51 -16.91 -4.12
C GLY A 24 15.98 -15.59 -3.56
N ALA A 25 14.76 -15.20 -3.96
CA ALA A 25 14.10 -13.99 -3.50
C ALA A 25 13.83 -13.99 -1.98
N ARG A 26 14.26 -12.92 -1.33
CA ARG A 26 14.08 -12.69 0.11
C ARG A 26 12.99 -11.64 0.33
N LEU A 27 12.19 -11.80 1.38
CA LEU A 27 11.23 -10.76 1.79
C LEU A 27 11.82 -9.90 2.91
N LEU A 28 11.74 -8.58 2.74
CA LEU A 28 11.95 -7.62 3.82
C LEU A 28 10.59 -7.10 4.27
N LEU A 29 10.22 -7.40 5.52
CA LEU A 29 8.93 -7.03 6.09
C LEU A 29 9.04 -5.70 6.83
N LEU A 30 8.09 -4.80 6.59
CA LEU A 30 7.88 -3.62 7.42
C LEU A 30 6.80 -3.92 8.45
N LEU A 31 7.14 -3.82 9.73
CA LEU A 31 6.19 -4.00 10.83
C LEU A 31 5.64 -2.65 11.27
N ASP A 32 4.48 -2.69 11.92
CA ASP A 32 3.95 -1.55 12.66
C ASP A 32 4.99 -1.07 13.69
N PRO A 33 5.39 0.22 13.66
CA PRO A 33 6.38 0.74 14.60
C PRO A 33 5.93 0.64 16.06
N GLU A 34 4.62 0.59 16.31
CA GLU A 34 4.05 0.44 17.65
C GLU A 34 3.89 -1.03 18.07
N PHE A 35 4.10 -1.99 17.17
CA PHE A 35 4.01 -3.41 17.50
C PHE A 35 5.24 -3.87 18.29
N THR A 36 4.99 -4.46 19.46
CA THR A 36 6.03 -5.11 20.26
C THR A 36 5.90 -6.62 20.15
N LEU A 37 6.93 -7.27 19.62
CA LEU A 37 7.02 -8.72 19.59
C LEU A 37 7.21 -9.25 21.02
N SER A 38 6.32 -10.13 21.47
CA SER A 38 6.47 -10.81 22.76
C SER A 38 7.40 -12.02 22.63
N GLU A 39 8.19 -12.32 23.66
CA GLU A 39 9.17 -13.43 23.65
C GLU A 39 8.54 -14.81 23.40
N GLU A 40 7.25 -14.96 23.69
CA GLU A 40 6.48 -16.21 23.51
C GLU A 40 5.85 -16.33 22.11
N GLN A 41 6.04 -15.34 21.25
CA GLN A 41 5.37 -15.28 19.95
C GLN A 41 6.26 -15.82 18.83
N ASP A 42 5.98 -17.06 18.42
CA ASP A 42 6.74 -17.75 17.36
C ASP A 42 6.41 -17.28 15.93
N HIS A 43 5.35 -16.47 15.76
CA HIS A 43 4.91 -15.98 14.45
C HIS A 43 4.45 -14.51 14.51
N LEU A 44 4.67 -13.81 13.40
CA LEU A 44 4.16 -12.46 13.15
C LEU A 44 2.77 -12.54 12.52
N PRO A 45 1.71 -12.04 13.17
CA PRO A 45 0.39 -11.95 12.57
C PRO A 45 0.44 -11.07 11.31
N PRO A 46 -0.26 -11.40 10.22
CA PRO A 46 -0.28 -10.56 9.03
C PRO A 46 -0.84 -9.16 9.34
N GLN A 47 -1.69 -9.01 10.35
CA GLN A 47 -2.29 -7.73 10.72
C GLN A 47 -1.29 -6.69 11.24
N VAL A 48 -0.09 -7.10 11.67
CA VAL A 48 0.95 -6.18 12.19
C VAL A 48 2.02 -5.84 11.15
N ILE A 49 1.93 -6.43 9.96
CA ILE A 49 2.85 -6.21 8.84
C ILE A 49 2.25 -5.12 7.96
N LEU A 50 2.89 -3.95 7.87
CA LEU A 50 2.48 -2.87 6.96
C LEU A 50 2.57 -3.31 5.50
N GLY A 51 3.63 -4.05 5.17
CA GLY A 51 3.90 -4.51 3.81
C GLY A 51 5.29 -5.11 3.69
N ALA A 52 5.72 -5.33 2.45
CA ALA A 52 7.00 -5.97 2.17
C ALA A 52 7.66 -5.45 0.90
N TRP A 53 8.98 -5.60 0.85
CA TRP A 53 9.77 -5.57 -0.38
C TRP A 53 10.21 -6.99 -0.72
N VAL A 54 10.08 -7.35 -2.00
CA VAL A 54 10.69 -8.56 -2.55
C VAL A 54 12.09 -8.17 -2.99
N VAL A 55 13.10 -8.81 -2.41
CA VAL A 55 14.49 -8.63 -2.78
C VAL A 55 14.86 -9.73 -3.76
N ASP A 56 15.37 -9.36 -4.92
CA ASP A 56 15.82 -10.32 -5.94
C ASP A 56 17.14 -11.02 -5.56
N GLU A 57 17.67 -11.85 -6.46
CA GLU A 57 18.91 -12.60 -6.22
C GLU A 57 20.15 -11.69 -6.23
N GLU A 58 20.06 -10.53 -6.87
CA GLU A 58 21.07 -9.47 -6.89
C GLU A 58 21.09 -8.63 -5.60
N GLY A 59 20.04 -8.73 -4.78
CA GLY A 59 19.91 -8.01 -3.52
C GLY A 59 19.16 -6.67 -3.64
N GLU A 60 18.55 -6.39 -4.79
CA GLU A 60 17.82 -5.16 -5.06
C GLU A 60 16.35 -5.31 -4.62
N PRO A 61 15.82 -4.39 -3.79
CA PRO A 61 14.42 -4.44 -3.38
C PRO A 61 13.49 -3.98 -4.51
N SER A 62 12.33 -4.65 -4.61
CA SER A 62 11.21 -4.25 -5.46
C SER A 62 10.56 -2.94 -4.99
N ARG A 63 9.42 -2.55 -5.56
CA ARG A 63 8.56 -1.53 -4.93
C ARG A 63 7.95 -2.07 -3.63
N PHE A 64 7.50 -1.15 -2.78
CA PHE A 64 6.79 -1.52 -1.57
C PHE A 64 5.41 -2.10 -1.92
N HIS A 65 5.15 -3.31 -1.44
CA HIS A 65 3.85 -3.97 -1.57
C HIS A 65 3.07 -3.82 -0.27
N PRO A 66 2.04 -2.94 -0.22
CA PRO A 66 1.23 -2.77 0.98
C PRO A 66 0.43 -4.05 1.26
N ASN A 67 0.32 -4.39 2.54
CA ASN A 67 -0.47 -5.53 2.99
C ASN A 67 -1.94 -5.13 3.22
N PRO A 68 -2.91 -5.66 2.45
CA PRO A 68 -4.33 -5.33 2.62
C PRO A 68 -4.92 -5.79 3.97
N GLU A 69 -4.26 -6.76 4.63
CA GLU A 69 -4.66 -7.27 5.94
C GLU A 69 -4.11 -6.44 7.10
N TYR A 70 -3.20 -5.49 6.83
CA TYR A 70 -2.63 -4.62 7.86
C TYR A 70 -3.74 -3.91 8.65
N ARG A 71 -3.61 -3.92 9.98
CA ARG A 71 -4.47 -3.16 10.90
C ARG A 71 -3.58 -2.41 11.87
N PRO A 72 -3.64 -1.06 11.89
CA PRO A 72 -2.78 -0.28 12.76
C PRO A 72 -2.99 -0.61 14.24
N SER A 73 -1.88 -0.83 14.93
CA SER A 73 -1.83 -1.23 16.35
C SER A 73 -2.35 -0.11 17.25
N THR A 74 -2.14 1.15 16.83
CA THR A 74 -2.71 2.33 17.46
C THR A 74 -3.30 3.26 16.40
N PRO A 75 -4.21 4.19 16.76
CA PRO A 75 -4.66 5.23 15.84
C PRO A 75 -3.53 6.10 15.27
N GLY A 76 -2.36 6.13 15.93
CA GLY A 76 -1.17 6.87 15.52
C GLY A 76 -0.22 6.07 14.61
N SER A 77 -0.42 4.77 14.43
CA SER A 77 0.42 3.94 13.55
C SER A 77 0.22 4.31 12.08
N PRO A 78 1.29 4.51 11.29
CA PRO A 78 1.20 4.82 9.87
C PRO A 78 0.64 3.65 9.06
N LEU A 79 -0.06 3.94 7.97
CA LEU A 79 -0.66 2.92 7.10
C LEU A 79 0.28 2.43 5.98
N ASP A 80 1.32 3.20 5.69
CA ASP A 80 2.37 2.93 4.72
C ASP A 80 3.54 3.93 4.94
N PRO A 81 4.69 3.75 4.26
CA PRO A 81 5.83 4.67 4.39
C PRO A 81 5.55 6.12 3.99
N VAL A 82 4.68 6.36 3.00
CA VAL A 82 4.31 7.72 2.59
C VAL A 82 3.48 8.38 3.68
N ASP A 83 2.51 7.68 4.26
CA ASP A 83 1.71 8.16 5.39
C ASP A 83 2.60 8.45 6.63
N ALA A 84 3.65 7.65 6.87
CA ALA A 84 4.64 7.96 7.90
C ALA A 84 5.37 9.29 7.65
N VAL A 85 5.84 9.53 6.42
CA VAL A 85 6.48 10.80 6.04
C VAL A 85 5.51 11.98 6.11
N LEU A 86 4.27 11.81 5.63
CA LEU A 86 3.24 12.85 5.68
C LEU A 86 2.90 13.26 7.11
N ARG A 87 2.81 12.29 8.05
CA ARG A 87 2.61 12.56 9.47
C ARG A 87 3.79 13.29 10.09
N ALA A 88 5.02 12.83 9.81
CA ALA A 88 6.23 13.49 10.29
C ALA A 88 6.32 14.95 9.78
N LEU A 89 5.97 15.22 8.52
CA LEU A 89 5.86 16.58 7.98
C LEU A 89 4.79 17.40 8.70
N ALA A 90 3.62 16.82 8.97
CA ALA A 90 2.55 17.48 9.72
C ALA A 90 2.97 17.82 11.16
N ASP A 91 3.83 17.00 11.76
CA ASP A 91 4.45 17.20 13.07
C ASP A 91 5.70 18.12 13.03
N GLY A 92 5.99 18.72 11.87
CA GLY A 92 7.06 19.70 11.68
C GLY A 92 8.47 19.09 11.64
N GLN A 93 8.59 17.79 11.39
CA GLN A 93 9.88 17.13 11.22
C GLN A 93 10.47 17.42 9.82
N ASP A 94 11.79 17.55 9.76
CA ASP A 94 12.51 17.82 8.50
C ASP A 94 12.79 16.51 7.74
N VAL A 95 11.76 16.04 7.03
CA VAL A 95 11.80 14.80 6.22
C VAL A 95 11.31 15.02 4.79
N ALA A 96 11.27 16.28 4.34
CA ALA A 96 10.75 16.64 3.02
C ALA A 96 11.52 15.96 1.89
N ASP A 97 12.85 15.83 2.04
CA ASP A 97 13.71 15.17 1.05
C ASP A 97 13.40 13.68 0.88
N GLN A 98 12.77 13.04 1.88
CA GLN A 98 12.39 11.63 1.81
C GLN A 98 11.10 11.43 1.03
N PHE A 99 10.24 12.45 0.94
CA PHE A 99 8.90 12.34 0.38
C PHE A 99 8.88 11.85 -1.07
N SER A 100 9.69 12.46 -1.95
CA SER A 100 9.74 12.05 -3.36
C SER A 100 10.24 10.62 -3.55
N VAL A 101 11.18 10.18 -2.70
CA VAL A 101 11.72 8.82 -2.73
C VAL A 101 10.64 7.82 -2.34
N VAL A 102 10.01 7.99 -1.18
CA VAL A 102 8.98 7.05 -0.70
C VAL A 102 7.75 7.04 -1.60
N LEU A 103 7.39 8.20 -2.19
CA LEU A 103 6.25 8.30 -3.10
C LEU A 103 6.49 7.49 -4.37
N ARG A 104 7.72 7.49 -4.89
CA ARG A 104 8.07 6.69 -6.06
C ARG A 104 7.94 5.20 -5.77
N ASP A 105 8.44 4.74 -4.64
CA ASP A 105 8.45 3.30 -4.35
C ASP A 105 7.10 2.76 -3.88
N THR A 106 6.04 3.58 -3.93
CA THR A 106 4.70 3.24 -3.47
C THR A 106 3.72 3.08 -4.62
N VAL A 107 2.93 2.00 -4.57
CA VAL A 107 1.74 1.86 -5.42
C VAL A 107 0.63 2.74 -4.88
N LEU A 108 0.10 3.63 -5.73
CA LEU A 108 -0.93 4.59 -5.40
C LEU A 108 -2.29 4.10 -5.87
N GLY A 109 -3.34 4.32 -5.08
CA GLY A 109 -4.73 4.08 -5.50
C GLY A 109 -5.40 5.38 -5.91
N ILE A 110 -5.73 5.55 -7.19
CA ILE A 110 -6.59 6.63 -7.69
C ILE A 110 -8.05 6.23 -7.50
N ALA A 111 -8.85 7.09 -6.89
CA ALA A 111 -10.29 6.90 -6.86
C ALA A 111 -10.90 7.26 -8.24
N THR A 112 -11.69 6.36 -8.81
CA THR A 112 -12.39 6.58 -10.08
C THR A 112 -13.90 6.39 -9.93
N ASP A 113 -14.68 6.94 -10.85
CA ASP A 113 -16.07 6.56 -11.02
C ASP A 113 -16.23 5.19 -11.72
N ASP A 114 -17.46 4.85 -12.11
CA ASP A 114 -17.80 3.59 -12.78
C ASP A 114 -17.34 3.53 -14.25
N GLU A 115 -17.05 4.67 -14.87
CA GLU A 115 -16.45 4.77 -16.21
C GLU A 115 -14.92 4.76 -16.18
N GLY A 116 -14.32 4.76 -14.99
CA GLY A 116 -12.86 4.78 -14.81
C GLY A 116 -12.27 6.19 -14.88
N VAL A 117 -13.08 7.23 -14.80
CA VAL A 117 -12.63 8.62 -14.76
C VAL A 117 -12.22 8.97 -13.33
N ALA A 118 -11.06 9.61 -13.19
CA ALA A 118 -10.54 10.02 -11.90
C ALA A 118 -11.51 10.97 -11.17
N VAL A 119 -11.76 10.68 -9.89
CA VAL A 119 -12.57 11.53 -9.02
C VAL A 119 -11.76 12.77 -8.65
N ILE A 120 -12.27 13.94 -9.02
CA ILE A 120 -11.68 15.24 -8.69
C ILE A 120 -12.60 15.94 -7.69
N LYS A 121 -12.04 16.34 -6.55
CA LYS A 121 -12.73 17.12 -5.50
C LYS A 121 -11.82 18.27 -5.05
N PRO A 122 -12.38 19.38 -4.52
CA PRO A 122 -11.56 20.43 -3.94
C PRO A 122 -10.80 19.89 -2.72
N ALA A 123 -9.52 20.21 -2.63
CA ALA A 123 -8.75 20.10 -1.39
C ALA A 123 -9.27 21.13 -0.35
N PRO A 124 -8.83 21.07 0.93
CA PRO A 124 -9.30 22.00 1.95
C PRO A 124 -9.12 23.48 1.63
N ASP A 125 -8.17 23.83 0.76
CA ASP A 125 -7.92 25.19 0.27
C ASP A 125 -8.68 25.54 -1.03
N GLY A 126 -9.53 24.64 -1.51
CA GLY A 126 -10.40 24.83 -2.68
C GLY A 126 -9.79 24.42 -4.02
N VAL A 127 -8.51 24.02 -4.07
CA VAL A 127 -7.85 23.64 -5.33
C VAL A 127 -8.39 22.27 -5.82
N PRO A 128 -8.87 22.15 -7.07
CA PRO A 128 -9.29 20.87 -7.63
C PRO A 128 -8.15 19.85 -7.57
N SER A 129 -8.41 18.68 -6.98
CA SER A 129 -7.36 17.68 -6.77
C SER A 129 -7.89 16.28 -7.04
N VAL A 130 -7.08 15.46 -7.72
CA VAL A 130 -7.32 14.02 -7.87
C VAL A 130 -7.24 13.36 -6.49
N GLN A 131 -8.21 12.52 -6.17
CA GLN A 131 -8.27 11.82 -4.88
C GLN A 131 -7.40 10.56 -4.94
N VAL A 132 -6.31 10.52 -4.17
CA VAL A 132 -5.31 9.44 -4.21
C VAL A 132 -5.05 8.90 -2.81
N THR A 133 -4.89 7.58 -2.68
CA THR A 133 -4.53 6.92 -1.42
C THR A 133 -3.21 6.18 -1.56
N THR A 134 -2.39 6.21 -0.52
CA THR A 134 -1.08 5.52 -0.46
C THR A 134 -1.19 4.12 0.15
N SER A 135 -2.32 3.83 0.81
CA SER A 135 -2.64 2.53 1.40
C SER A 135 -4.14 2.24 1.33
N TYR A 136 -4.48 0.95 1.31
CA TYR A 136 -5.85 0.45 1.35
C TYR A 136 -6.65 1.00 2.53
N GLY A 137 -6.01 1.17 3.70
CA GLY A 137 -6.68 1.66 4.91
C GLY A 137 -7.12 3.14 4.83
N HIS A 138 -6.68 3.90 3.82
CA HIS A 138 -7.18 5.25 3.57
C HIS A 138 -8.44 5.28 2.70
N ARG A 139 -8.75 4.20 1.97
CA ARG A 139 -9.81 4.17 0.93
C ARG A 139 -11.21 4.44 1.47
N GLU A 140 -11.52 3.95 2.67
CA GLU A 140 -12.84 4.11 3.30
C GLU A 140 -13.22 5.58 3.54
N ARG A 141 -12.24 6.48 3.67
CA ARG A 141 -12.46 7.91 3.95
C ARG A 141 -12.84 8.72 2.71
N VAL A 142 -12.55 8.23 1.50
CA VAL A 142 -12.75 8.98 0.25
C VAL A 142 -14.22 8.99 -0.18
N GLY A 143 -14.95 7.91 0.11
CA GLY A 143 -16.38 7.79 -0.10
C GLY A 143 -16.82 6.39 -0.54
N THR A 144 -18.13 6.16 -0.52
CA THR A 144 -18.75 4.96 -1.08
C THR A 144 -19.03 5.14 -2.57
N GLY A 145 -18.98 4.05 -3.35
CA GLY A 145 -19.32 4.06 -4.78
C GLY A 145 -18.20 4.48 -5.73
N VAL A 146 -16.98 4.66 -5.23
CA VAL A 146 -15.79 4.81 -6.08
C VAL A 146 -15.16 3.45 -6.38
N ARG A 147 -14.46 3.35 -7.51
CA ARG A 147 -13.55 2.26 -7.82
C ARG A 147 -12.11 2.71 -7.55
N TRP A 148 -11.19 1.75 -7.49
CA TRP A 148 -9.77 2.01 -7.25
C TRP A 148 -8.97 1.49 -8.42
N LEU A 149 -8.13 2.37 -8.97
CA LEU A 149 -7.11 2.03 -9.95
C LEU A 149 -5.75 2.17 -9.27
N ASP A 150 -5.03 1.05 -9.17
CA ASP A 150 -3.67 1.03 -8.66
C ASP A 150 -2.70 1.46 -9.77
N VAL A 151 -1.84 2.43 -9.46
CA VAL A 151 -0.91 3.05 -10.42
C VAL A 151 0.44 3.33 -9.77
N THR A 152 1.45 3.54 -10.59
CA THR A 152 2.73 4.12 -10.15
C THR A 152 2.70 5.66 -10.16
N VAL A 153 3.72 6.30 -9.57
CA VAL A 153 3.85 7.78 -9.62
C VAL A 153 4.03 8.28 -11.06
N GLU A 154 4.70 7.50 -11.90
CA GLU A 154 4.95 7.81 -13.31
C GLU A 154 3.64 7.78 -14.13
N GLU A 155 2.80 6.77 -13.90
CA GLU A 155 1.48 6.66 -14.51
C GLU A 155 0.55 7.79 -14.06
N LEU A 156 0.55 8.12 -12.76
CA LEU A 156 -0.19 9.26 -12.22
C LEU A 156 0.29 10.58 -12.86
N ALA A 157 1.61 10.80 -12.92
CA ALA A 157 2.20 11.99 -13.53
C ALA A 157 1.80 12.12 -15.01
N ALA A 158 1.81 11.02 -15.76
CA ALA A 158 1.42 11.01 -17.17
C ALA A 158 -0.09 11.31 -17.35
N ALA A 159 -0.93 10.85 -16.44
CA ALA A 159 -2.39 11.04 -16.48
C ALA A 159 -2.84 12.44 -16.05
N LEU A 160 -2.07 13.14 -15.20
CA LEU A 160 -2.45 14.47 -14.72
C LEU A 160 -2.55 15.49 -15.87
N PRO A 161 -3.55 16.39 -15.84
CA PRO A 161 -3.62 17.48 -16.80
C PRO A 161 -2.43 18.44 -16.62
N ARG A 162 -2.14 19.23 -17.65
CA ARG A 162 -1.01 20.17 -17.63
C ARG A 162 -1.14 21.27 -16.57
N GLN A 163 -2.36 21.64 -16.19
CA GLN A 163 -2.62 22.71 -15.23
C GLN A 163 -3.99 22.56 -14.59
N GLY A 164 -4.17 23.17 -13.42
CA GLY A 164 -5.48 23.38 -12.77
C GLY A 164 -6.00 22.20 -11.95
N VAL A 165 -5.27 21.09 -11.89
CA VAL A 165 -5.60 19.95 -11.02
C VAL A 165 -4.33 19.42 -10.36
N ASP A 166 -4.34 19.36 -9.04
CA ASP A 166 -3.28 18.79 -8.20
C ASP A 166 -3.65 17.38 -7.73
N VAL A 167 -2.88 16.82 -6.79
CA VAL A 167 -3.18 15.54 -6.13
C VAL A 167 -3.46 15.77 -4.65
N LEU A 168 -4.53 15.19 -4.12
CA LEU A 168 -4.79 15.13 -2.69
C LEU A 168 -4.48 13.72 -2.21
N LEU A 169 -3.39 13.58 -1.45
CA LEU A 169 -3.00 12.34 -0.82
C LEU A 169 -3.79 12.11 0.47
N ASN A 170 -4.20 10.86 0.66
CA ASN A 170 -4.92 10.34 1.81
C ASN A 170 -6.07 11.26 2.27
N PRO A 171 -7.06 11.57 1.40
CA PRO A 171 -8.15 12.47 1.73
C PRO A 171 -8.87 12.08 3.03
N GLY A 172 -9.07 13.08 3.90
CA GLY A 172 -9.75 12.89 5.19
C GLY A 172 -8.91 12.20 6.26
N SER A 173 -7.65 11.86 5.99
CA SER A 173 -6.71 11.44 7.04
C SER A 173 -6.14 12.65 7.82
N PRO A 174 -5.64 12.46 9.05
CA PRO A 174 -4.96 13.51 9.80
C PRO A 174 -3.74 14.11 9.08
N ALA A 175 -3.09 13.32 8.21
CA ALA A 175 -1.94 13.73 7.42
C ALA A 175 -2.29 13.93 5.92
N SER A 176 -3.56 14.26 5.62
CA SER A 176 -3.97 14.54 4.25
C SER A 176 -3.20 15.74 3.70
N MET A 177 -2.61 15.59 2.52
CA MET A 177 -1.73 16.59 1.94
C MET A 177 -2.04 16.81 0.47
N ARG A 178 -2.22 18.08 0.08
CA ARG A 178 -2.25 18.47 -1.33
C ARG A 178 -0.82 18.56 -1.85
N VAL A 179 -0.54 17.85 -2.93
CA VAL A 179 0.75 17.81 -3.62
C VAL A 179 0.55 18.41 -5.01
N LEU A 180 1.42 19.37 -5.35
CA LEU A 180 1.37 20.04 -6.65
C LEU A 180 1.60 19.04 -7.78
N ALA A 181 0.87 19.19 -8.88
CA ALA A 181 1.08 18.35 -10.06
C ALA A 181 2.54 18.35 -10.55
N ASP A 182 3.22 19.49 -10.47
CA ASP A 182 4.64 19.61 -10.85
C ASP A 182 5.56 18.83 -9.90
N ALA A 183 5.22 18.74 -8.61
CA ALA A 183 5.98 17.92 -7.66
C ALA A 183 5.80 16.42 -7.93
N ILE A 184 4.59 15.98 -8.31
CA ILE A 184 4.33 14.61 -8.76
C ILE A 184 5.14 14.30 -10.02
N ARG A 185 5.18 15.22 -10.99
CA ARG A 185 5.99 15.08 -12.20
C ARG A 185 7.48 15.01 -11.88
N ALA A 186 7.99 15.86 -11.00
CA ALA A 186 9.39 15.83 -10.57
C ALA A 186 9.75 14.48 -9.91
N ALA A 187 8.91 14.00 -8.98
CA ALA A 187 9.09 12.69 -8.35
C ALA A 187 9.09 11.53 -9.36
N ALA A 188 8.42 11.67 -10.50
CA ALA A 188 8.44 10.68 -11.59
C ALA A 188 9.67 10.76 -12.51
N GLN A 189 10.50 11.82 -12.44
CA GLN A 189 11.64 12.03 -13.36
C GLN A 189 13.02 11.72 -12.75
N ASP A 190 13.20 11.81 -11.42
CA ASP A 190 14.52 11.63 -10.78
C ASP A 190 14.97 10.14 -10.71
N ALA A 191 14.65 9.30 -11.70
CA ALA A 191 14.93 7.86 -11.75
C ALA A 191 16.33 7.52 -12.30
#